data_AF-A0A7Y2YKF5-F1
#
_entry.id   AF-A0A7Y2YKF5-F1
#
_cell.length_a   1.000
_cell.length_b   1.000
_cell.length_c   1.000
_cell.angle_alpha   90.00
_cell.angle_beta   90.00
_cell.angle_gamma   90.00
#
_symmetry.space_group_name_H-M   'P 1'
#
loop_
_entity.id
_entity.type
_entity.pdbx_description
1 polymer ?
#
loop_
_entity_poly.entity_id
_entity_poly.type
_entity_poly.pdbx_seq_one_letter_code
_entity_poly.pdbx_strand_id
1 'polypeptide(L)'
;MESVQPMLYHLLWIVPLVLLLFFLSSPRFRGDIAETRVRRILGTGLDKGRYTVFHQLVVPAGAGTVTIDHVVVSKFGIFVIESEYARGWVSGTAVQAQWKMKSSGKTRLFDNPLHRNTLQQDALERLLGLPGSRFHGLVAMTGHKGFKTERPDRVLDAEKLVPWMRRKGQMLLSTEEAERVVQALNKSHLASRPSHRWAIVRVVLLALVLGGAYLAFRDDIGRIAADWKHRAAVQESPADYHPDGTAKTERERWEDSLICAFSVDTGRCACYDPEGTRVQLEPETCRSLAERGSVLKQ
;
A
#
# COMPACT_ATOMS: atom_id res chain seq x y z
N MET A 1 -15.08 18.33 33.83
CA MET A 1 -15.57 17.34 32.84
C MET A 1 -14.92 17.50 31.45
N GLU A 2 -14.13 18.57 31.20
CA GLU A 2 -13.56 18.86 29.86
C GLU A 2 -12.26 18.10 29.51
N SER A 3 -11.56 17.47 30.46
CA SER A 3 -10.29 16.78 30.20
C SER A 3 -10.41 15.32 29.75
N VAL A 4 -11.58 14.70 29.88
CA VAL A 4 -11.77 13.26 29.57
C VAL A 4 -12.14 13.03 28.09
N GLN A 5 -12.78 14.01 27.46
CA GLN A 5 -13.23 13.96 26.06
C GLN A 5 -12.10 13.74 25.04
N PRO A 6 -10.96 14.48 25.07
CA PRO A 6 -9.88 14.27 24.11
C PRO A 6 -9.22 12.90 24.27
N MET A 7 -9.05 12.41 25.51
CA MET A 7 -8.50 11.07 25.78
C MET A 7 -9.33 9.95 25.15
N LEU A 8 -10.66 10.10 25.13
CA LEU A 8 -11.57 9.09 24.57
C LEU A 8 -11.42 8.99 23.04
N TYR A 9 -11.20 10.10 22.33
CA TYR A 9 -10.97 10.09 20.88
C TYR A 9 -9.66 9.41 20.50
N HIS A 10 -8.62 9.55 21.31
CA HIS A 10 -7.36 8.83 21.07
C HIS A 10 -7.52 7.31 21.20
N LEU A 11 -8.33 6.83 22.15
CA LEU A 11 -8.63 5.41 22.29
C LEU A 11 -9.34 4.82 21.06
N LEU A 12 -10.18 5.61 20.37
CA LEU A 12 -10.92 5.18 19.18
C LEU A 12 -10.02 4.84 17.98
N TRP A 13 -8.81 5.38 17.89
CA TRP A 13 -7.86 4.99 16.83
C TRP A 13 -6.69 4.15 17.34
N ILE A 14 -6.24 4.33 18.58
CA ILE A 14 -5.13 3.56 19.15
C ILE A 14 -5.51 2.08 19.32
N VAL A 15 -6.70 1.78 19.85
CA VAL A 15 -7.11 0.39 20.09
C VAL A 15 -7.26 -0.38 18.77
N PRO A 16 -7.99 0.12 17.75
CA PRO A 16 -8.02 -0.53 16.44
C PRO A 16 -6.65 -0.63 15.77
N LEU A 17 -5.76 0.36 15.97
CA LEU A 17 -4.40 0.33 15.43
C LEU A 17 -3.58 -0.81 16.04
N VAL A 18 -3.60 -0.97 17.36
CA VAL A 18 -2.92 -2.08 18.05
C VAL A 18 -3.46 -3.43 17.58
N LEU A 19 -4.80 -3.57 17.49
CA LEU A 19 -5.43 -4.78 16.97
C LEU A 19 -5.05 -5.06 15.52
N LEU A 20 -4.98 -4.03 14.67
CA LEU A 20 -4.55 -4.14 13.29
C LEU A 20 -3.09 -4.61 13.18
N LEU A 21 -2.18 -4.02 13.96
CA LEU A 21 -0.77 -4.40 13.99
C LEU A 21 -0.56 -5.85 14.47
N PHE A 22 -1.31 -6.26 15.50
CA PHE A 22 -1.33 -7.65 15.95
C PHE A 22 -1.84 -8.59 14.86
N PHE A 23 -2.92 -8.22 14.18
CA PHE A 23 -3.54 -9.02 13.14
C PHE A 23 -2.65 -9.18 11.90
N LEU A 24 -1.98 -8.11 11.47
CA LEU A 24 -0.98 -8.11 10.39
C LEU A 24 0.25 -8.97 10.73
N SER A 25 0.55 -9.15 12.01
CA SER A 25 1.67 -9.98 12.47
C SER A 25 1.35 -11.48 12.52
N SER A 26 0.07 -11.85 12.37
CA SER A 26 -0.38 -13.23 12.51
C SER A 26 0.12 -14.15 11.38
N PRO A 27 0.41 -15.44 11.64
CA PRO A 27 0.83 -16.39 10.60
C PRO A 27 -0.20 -16.58 9.48
N ARG A 28 -1.49 -16.42 9.79
CA ARG A 28 -2.58 -16.55 8.80
C ARG A 28 -2.50 -15.50 7.70
N PHE A 29 -2.04 -14.29 8.02
CA PHE A 29 -1.80 -13.25 7.02
C PHE A 29 -0.75 -13.66 5.97
N ARG A 30 0.26 -14.44 6.38
CA ARG A 30 1.35 -14.82 5.48
C ARG A 30 0.89 -15.77 4.36
N GLY A 31 -0.06 -16.66 4.65
CA GLY A 31 -0.66 -17.55 3.63
C GLY A 31 -1.39 -16.76 2.54
N ASP A 32 -2.21 -15.77 2.94
CA ASP A 32 -2.96 -14.92 2.01
C ASP A 32 -2.04 -14.18 1.01
N ILE A 33 -0.82 -13.79 1.41
CA ILE A 33 0.09 -13.00 0.57
C ILE A 33 0.54 -13.80 -0.65
N ALA A 34 0.98 -15.05 -0.44
CA ALA A 34 1.45 -15.89 -1.53
C ALA A 34 0.31 -16.17 -2.51
N GLU A 35 -0.82 -16.63 -1.98
CA GLU A 35 -2.01 -16.96 -2.78
C GLU A 35 -2.53 -15.73 -3.57
N THR A 36 -2.64 -14.57 -2.92
CA THR A 36 -3.11 -13.34 -3.58
C THR A 36 -2.13 -12.87 -4.66
N ARG A 37 -0.82 -12.98 -4.41
CA ARG A 37 0.20 -12.58 -5.39
C ARG A 37 0.19 -13.51 -6.60
N VAL A 38 0.13 -14.82 -6.39
CA VAL A 38 0.06 -15.80 -7.49
C VAL A 38 -1.25 -15.64 -8.26
N ARG A 39 -2.40 -15.49 -7.59
CA ARG A 39 -3.68 -15.16 -8.24
C ARG A 39 -3.57 -13.96 -9.18
N ARG A 40 -2.94 -12.86 -8.73
CA ARG A 40 -2.73 -11.66 -9.56
C ARG A 40 -1.83 -11.95 -10.77
N ILE A 41 -0.72 -12.66 -10.55
CA ILE A 41 0.23 -13.01 -11.62
C ILE A 41 -0.45 -13.88 -12.69
N LEU A 42 -1.20 -14.90 -12.29
CA LEU A 42 -1.94 -15.76 -13.21
C LEU A 42 -3.03 -14.98 -13.96
N GLY A 43 -3.82 -14.18 -13.24
CA GLY A 43 -4.93 -13.42 -13.82
C GLY A 43 -4.51 -12.31 -14.79
N THR A 44 -3.30 -11.76 -14.64
CA THR A 44 -2.75 -10.73 -15.55
C THR A 44 -1.85 -11.31 -16.63
N GLY A 45 -1.18 -12.42 -16.36
CA GLY A 45 -0.16 -12.99 -17.24
C GLY A 45 -0.64 -14.10 -18.17
N LEU A 46 -1.80 -14.70 -17.94
CA LEU A 46 -2.31 -15.77 -18.82
C LEU A 46 -3.41 -15.26 -19.75
N ASP A 47 -3.35 -15.72 -21.00
CA ASP A 47 -4.39 -15.48 -22.00
C ASP A 47 -5.62 -16.34 -21.68
N LYS A 48 -6.75 -15.67 -21.42
CA LYS A 48 -8.02 -16.32 -21.06
C LYS A 48 -8.58 -17.23 -22.16
N GLY A 49 -8.21 -17.02 -23.42
CA GLY A 49 -8.59 -17.90 -24.52
C GLY A 49 -7.80 -19.22 -24.56
N ARG A 50 -6.65 -19.28 -23.86
CA ARG A 50 -5.74 -20.44 -23.88
C ARG A 50 -5.63 -21.16 -22.55
N TYR A 51 -5.93 -20.48 -21.45
CA TYR A 51 -5.77 -20.96 -20.09
C TYR A 51 -7.03 -20.66 -19.29
N THR A 52 -7.57 -21.69 -18.64
CA THR A 52 -8.64 -21.53 -17.65
C THR A 52 -8.04 -21.67 -16.26
N VAL A 53 -8.29 -20.70 -15.38
CA VAL A 53 -7.70 -20.66 -14.04
C VAL A 53 -8.78 -20.85 -12.98
N PHE A 54 -8.54 -21.79 -12.07
CA PHE A 54 -9.33 -22.05 -10.88
C PHE A 54 -8.53 -21.66 -9.65
N HIS A 55 -9.19 -21.07 -8.66
CA HIS A 55 -8.58 -20.66 -7.40
C HIS A 55 -9.33 -21.30 -6.23
N GLN A 56 -8.61 -21.70 -5.18
CA GLN A 56 -9.17 -22.30 -3.97
C GLN A 56 -10.09 -23.48 -4.30
N LEU A 57 -9.59 -24.40 -5.12
CA LEU A 57 -10.32 -25.58 -5.54
C LEU A 57 -10.28 -26.60 -4.41
N VAL A 58 -11.45 -26.99 -3.90
CA VAL A 58 -11.57 -28.06 -2.91
C VAL A 58 -11.99 -29.32 -3.64
N VAL A 59 -11.17 -30.37 -3.56
CA VAL A 59 -11.38 -31.65 -4.24
C VAL A 59 -11.42 -32.82 -3.24
N PRO A 60 -12.21 -33.87 -3.52
CA PRO A 60 -12.23 -35.06 -2.68
C PRO A 60 -10.88 -35.82 -2.76
N ALA A 61 -10.43 -36.33 -1.62
CA ALA A 61 -9.20 -37.12 -1.50
C ALA A 61 -9.39 -38.22 -0.46
N GLY A 62 -9.65 -39.45 -0.91
CA GLY A 62 -9.96 -40.57 -0.02
C GLY A 62 -11.20 -40.28 0.84
N ALA A 63 -11.05 -40.34 2.17
CA ALA A 63 -12.11 -40.02 3.12
C ALA A 63 -12.24 -38.52 3.45
N GLY A 64 -11.37 -37.67 2.90
CA GLY A 64 -11.32 -36.24 3.19
C GLY A 64 -11.37 -35.37 1.94
N THR A 65 -10.93 -34.13 2.09
CA THR A 65 -10.76 -33.18 0.98
C THR A 65 -9.37 -32.56 1.04
N VAL A 66 -8.84 -32.18 -0.12
CA VAL A 66 -7.65 -31.33 -0.21
C VAL A 66 -8.04 -30.01 -0.86
N THR A 67 -7.43 -28.94 -0.40
CA THR A 67 -7.56 -27.61 -1.02
C THR A 67 -6.33 -27.38 -1.88
N ILE A 68 -6.56 -26.94 -3.11
CA ILE A 68 -5.53 -26.57 -4.09
C ILE A 68 -5.64 -25.07 -4.31
N ASP A 69 -4.54 -24.34 -4.07
CA ASP A 69 -4.54 -22.88 -4.18
C ASP A 69 -4.92 -22.46 -5.59
N HIS A 70 -4.22 -22.97 -6.61
CA HIS A 70 -4.51 -22.67 -8.00
C HIS A 70 -4.38 -23.89 -8.91
N VAL A 71 -5.34 -24.05 -9.82
CA VAL A 71 -5.28 -25.00 -10.93
C VAL A 71 -5.38 -24.22 -12.23
N VAL A 72 -4.48 -24.47 -13.16
CA VAL A 72 -4.55 -23.89 -14.51
C VAL A 72 -4.74 -25.03 -15.51
N VAL A 73 -5.77 -24.95 -16.34
CA VAL A 73 -6.07 -25.93 -17.39
C VAL A 73 -5.76 -25.32 -18.75
N SER A 74 -5.02 -26.05 -19.58
CA SER A 74 -4.73 -25.67 -20.97
C SER A 74 -4.43 -26.91 -21.82
N LYS A 75 -4.36 -26.76 -23.15
CA LYS A 75 -3.87 -27.84 -24.03
C LYS A 75 -2.45 -28.34 -23.72
N PHE A 76 -1.65 -27.57 -22.99
CA PHE A 76 -0.28 -27.92 -22.60
C PHE A 76 -0.21 -28.71 -21.28
N GLY A 77 -1.36 -29.03 -20.68
CA GLY A 77 -1.47 -29.79 -19.45
C GLY A 77 -2.23 -29.04 -18.35
N ILE A 78 -2.32 -29.70 -17.19
CA ILE A 78 -2.98 -29.23 -15.99
C ILE A 78 -1.92 -28.84 -14.97
N PHE A 79 -1.83 -27.56 -14.63
CA PHE A 79 -0.85 -27.04 -13.68
C PHE A 79 -1.48 -26.99 -12.30
N VAL A 80 -0.88 -27.70 -11.33
CA VAL A 80 -1.33 -27.76 -9.94
C VAL A 80 -0.34 -26.95 -9.11
N ILE A 81 -0.78 -25.81 -8.59
CA ILE A 81 0.12 -24.80 -8.01
C ILE A 81 -0.18 -24.64 -6.53
N GLU A 82 0.82 -24.90 -5.71
CA GLU A 82 0.86 -24.60 -4.27
C GLU A 82 1.55 -23.25 -4.06
N SER A 83 0.95 -22.32 -3.30
CA SER A 83 1.53 -21.02 -3.01
C SER A 83 2.15 -21.00 -1.62
N GLU A 84 3.43 -20.66 -1.53
CA GLU A 84 4.15 -20.65 -0.24
C GLU A 84 4.81 -19.28 0.00
N TYR A 85 4.70 -18.80 1.24
CA TYR A 85 5.31 -17.55 1.67
C TYR A 85 6.44 -17.84 2.66
N ALA A 86 7.67 -17.51 2.27
CA ALA A 86 8.82 -17.65 3.14
C ALA A 86 9.60 -16.34 3.21
N ARG A 87 9.57 -15.66 4.37
CA ARG A 87 10.34 -14.43 4.57
C ARG A 87 11.80 -14.77 4.84
N GLY A 88 12.71 -14.29 3.98
CA GLY A 88 14.16 -14.44 4.18
C GLY A 88 14.78 -15.59 3.38
N TRP A 89 15.86 -16.16 3.90
CA TRP A 89 16.59 -17.24 3.23
C TRP A 89 15.92 -18.60 3.48
N VAL A 90 15.72 -19.38 2.43
CA VAL A 90 15.09 -20.71 2.50
C VAL A 90 16.16 -21.80 2.39
N SER A 91 16.00 -22.89 3.14
CA SER A 91 16.83 -24.09 3.05
C SER A 91 15.93 -25.31 3.12
N GLY A 92 16.01 -26.16 2.11
CA GLY A 92 15.14 -27.31 1.98
C GLY A 92 15.46 -28.12 0.74
N THR A 93 15.26 -29.43 0.80
CA THR A 93 15.36 -30.34 -0.35
C THR A 93 14.00 -30.97 -0.64
N ALA A 94 13.88 -31.65 -1.79
CA ALA A 94 12.63 -32.30 -2.19
C ALA A 94 12.17 -33.41 -1.21
N VAL A 95 13.11 -34.07 -0.53
CA VAL A 95 12.82 -35.25 0.32
C VAL A 95 12.57 -34.90 1.78
N GLN A 96 13.04 -33.74 2.26
CA GLN A 96 12.88 -33.36 3.67
C GLN A 96 11.40 -33.14 4.03
N ALA A 97 10.97 -33.60 5.20
CA ALA A 97 9.60 -33.36 5.68
C ALA A 97 9.30 -31.88 5.94
N GLN A 98 10.31 -31.13 6.42
CA GLN A 98 10.19 -29.73 6.75
C GLN A 98 11.36 -28.93 6.18
N TRP A 99 11.06 -27.69 5.80
CA TRP A 99 12.03 -26.70 5.34
C TRP A 99 12.31 -25.66 6.42
N LYS A 100 13.43 -24.96 6.27
CA LYS A 100 13.88 -23.88 7.16
C LYS A 100 13.79 -22.54 6.44
N MET A 101 13.23 -21.53 7.11
CA MET A 101 13.38 -20.13 6.72
C MET A 101 14.15 -19.35 7.79
N LYS A 102 15.10 -18.51 7.37
CA LYS A 102 15.89 -17.64 8.25
C LYS A 102 15.65 -16.16 7.92
N SER A 103 15.12 -15.41 8.89
CA SER A 103 14.92 -13.96 8.80
C SER A 103 15.30 -13.28 10.11
N SER A 104 16.08 -12.19 10.03
CA SER A 104 16.46 -11.35 11.18
C SER A 104 17.01 -12.16 12.37
N GLY A 105 17.93 -13.09 12.09
CA GLY A 105 18.56 -13.95 13.09
C GLY A 105 17.71 -15.14 13.56
N LYS A 106 16.39 -15.14 13.31
CA LYS A 106 15.47 -16.22 13.74
C LYS A 106 15.30 -17.25 12.62
N THR A 107 15.33 -18.53 13.01
CA THR A 107 15.02 -19.66 12.13
C THR A 107 13.63 -20.19 12.47
N ARG A 108 12.81 -20.47 11.46
CA ARG A 108 11.52 -21.13 11.62
C ARG A 108 11.42 -22.31 10.66
N LEU A 109 10.80 -23.38 11.15
CA LEU A 109 10.45 -24.55 10.35
C LEU A 109 9.04 -24.39 9.77
N PHE A 110 8.83 -24.95 8.60
CA PHE A 110 7.53 -25.09 7.96
C PHE A 110 7.51 -26.38 7.13
N ASP A 111 6.33 -26.95 6.92
CA ASP A 111 6.18 -28.20 6.19
C ASP A 111 6.57 -28.03 4.72
N ASN A 112 7.16 -29.07 4.14
CA ASN A 112 7.64 -29.02 2.77
C ASN A 112 6.47 -28.84 1.79
N PRO A 113 6.41 -27.72 1.04
CA PRO A 113 5.32 -27.45 0.12
C PRO A 113 5.25 -28.44 -1.05
N LEU A 114 6.37 -29.11 -1.39
CA LEU A 114 6.37 -30.13 -2.45
C LEU A 114 5.57 -31.36 -2.07
N HIS A 115 5.58 -31.75 -0.79
CA HIS A 115 4.79 -32.91 -0.33
C HIS A 115 3.29 -32.60 -0.40
N ARG A 116 2.90 -31.39 0.00
CA ARG A 116 1.51 -30.92 -0.17
C ARG A 116 1.11 -30.88 -1.64
N ASN A 117 1.97 -30.35 -2.51
CA ASN A 117 1.69 -30.28 -3.93
C ASN A 117 1.55 -31.67 -4.60
N THR A 118 2.34 -32.66 -4.19
CA THR A 118 2.15 -34.05 -4.64
C THR A 118 0.77 -34.59 -4.23
N LEU A 119 0.36 -34.40 -2.97
CA LEU A 119 -0.97 -34.84 -2.52
C LEU A 119 -2.12 -34.15 -3.28
N GLN A 120 -1.98 -32.86 -3.57
CA GLN A 120 -2.94 -32.09 -4.37
C GLN A 120 -3.01 -32.60 -5.81
N GLN A 121 -1.86 -32.88 -6.43
CA GLN A 121 -1.80 -33.42 -7.78
C GLN A 121 -2.44 -34.82 -7.84
N ASP A 122 -2.08 -35.71 -6.92
CA ASP A 122 -2.63 -37.07 -6.84
C ASP A 122 -4.17 -37.06 -6.66
N ALA A 123 -4.69 -36.11 -5.89
CA ALA A 123 -6.14 -35.96 -5.73
C ALA A 123 -6.81 -35.55 -7.06
N LEU A 124 -6.17 -34.64 -7.80
CA LEU A 124 -6.69 -34.18 -9.09
C LEU A 124 -6.57 -35.25 -10.19
N GLU A 125 -5.49 -36.04 -10.18
CA GLU A 125 -5.31 -37.21 -11.05
C GLU A 125 -6.44 -38.22 -10.85
N ARG A 126 -6.74 -38.57 -9.59
CA ARG A 126 -7.84 -39.48 -9.25
C ARG A 126 -9.21 -38.91 -9.62
N LEU A 127 -9.45 -37.63 -9.34
CA LEU A 127 -10.72 -36.98 -9.64
C LEU A 127 -11.01 -36.93 -11.15
N LEU A 128 -9.99 -36.66 -11.96
CA LEU A 128 -10.13 -36.51 -13.41
C LEU A 128 -9.93 -37.81 -14.18
N GLY A 129 -9.41 -38.86 -13.55
CA GLY A 129 -9.09 -40.13 -14.20
C GLY A 129 -8.01 -39.99 -15.28
N LEU A 130 -7.10 -39.03 -15.12
CA LEU A 130 -6.04 -38.74 -16.10
C LEU A 130 -4.68 -39.15 -15.54
N PRO A 131 -3.76 -39.64 -16.38
CA PRO A 131 -2.42 -40.03 -15.91
C PRO A 131 -1.60 -38.79 -15.52
N GLY A 132 -0.71 -38.94 -14.53
CA GLY A 132 0.17 -37.87 -14.05
C GLY A 132 1.03 -37.20 -15.11
N SER A 133 1.27 -37.85 -16.26
CA SER A 133 1.95 -37.25 -17.41
C SER A 133 1.22 -36.04 -18.02
N ARG A 134 -0.07 -35.85 -17.70
CA ARG A 134 -0.88 -34.68 -18.11
C ARG A 134 -0.74 -33.50 -17.14
N PHE A 135 -0.10 -33.70 -15.99
CA PHE A 135 -0.05 -32.73 -14.90
C PHE A 135 1.34 -32.12 -14.73
N HIS A 136 1.37 -30.88 -14.27
CA HIS A 136 2.58 -30.16 -13.86
C HIS A 136 2.37 -29.63 -12.44
N GLY A 137 2.85 -30.35 -11.44
CA GLY A 137 2.85 -29.88 -10.07
C GLY A 137 3.96 -28.86 -9.81
N LEU A 138 3.60 -27.70 -9.29
CA LEU A 138 4.49 -26.56 -9.05
C LEU A 138 4.29 -25.98 -7.66
N VAL A 139 5.38 -25.53 -7.05
CA VAL A 139 5.37 -24.69 -5.85
C VAL A 139 5.78 -23.28 -6.24
N ALA A 140 4.92 -22.31 -5.98
CA ALA A 140 5.15 -20.90 -6.19
C ALA A 140 5.60 -20.22 -4.90
N MET A 141 6.86 -19.84 -4.83
CA MET A 141 7.45 -19.20 -3.66
C MET A 141 7.37 -17.67 -3.77
N THR A 142 7.06 -17.01 -2.65
CA THR A 142 7.02 -15.55 -2.53
C THR A 142 7.70 -15.06 -1.25
N GLY A 143 8.21 -13.82 -1.28
CA GLY A 143 8.75 -13.12 -0.09
C GLY A 143 10.15 -13.55 0.37
N HIS A 144 10.78 -14.51 -0.31
CA HIS A 144 12.11 -15.00 0.04
C HIS A 144 13.22 -14.12 -0.53
N LYS A 145 14.40 -14.23 0.07
CA LYS A 145 15.66 -13.62 -0.41
C LYS A 145 16.47 -14.55 -1.32
N GLY A 146 16.09 -15.82 -1.38
CA GLY A 146 16.77 -16.87 -2.15
C GLY A 146 16.89 -18.17 -1.37
N PHE A 147 17.54 -19.15 -1.98
CA PHE A 147 17.78 -20.47 -1.42
C PHE A 147 19.25 -20.59 -0.99
N LYS A 148 19.49 -21.21 0.17
CA LYS A 148 20.83 -21.58 0.65
C LYS A 148 21.23 -23.01 0.30
N THR A 149 20.26 -23.81 -0.12
CA THR A 149 20.44 -25.13 -0.71
C THR A 149 20.13 -25.05 -2.19
N GLU A 150 20.46 -26.08 -2.94
CA GLU A 150 19.96 -26.21 -4.31
C GLU A 150 18.42 -26.15 -4.30
N ARG A 151 17.86 -25.32 -5.20
CA ARG A 151 16.43 -25.14 -5.32
C ARG A 151 15.84 -26.31 -6.11
N PRO A 152 14.85 -27.06 -5.58
CA PRO A 152 14.23 -28.14 -6.33
C PRO A 152 13.54 -27.67 -7.61
N ASP A 153 13.52 -28.50 -8.66
CA ASP A 153 13.05 -28.15 -10.00
C ASP A 153 11.61 -27.61 -10.07
N ARG A 154 10.71 -28.21 -9.26
CA ARG A 154 9.27 -27.87 -9.21
C ARG A 154 8.99 -26.58 -8.42
N VAL A 155 10.01 -25.95 -7.85
CA VAL A 155 9.88 -24.77 -6.98
C VAL A 155 10.30 -23.54 -7.76
N LEU A 156 9.40 -22.61 -7.98
CA LEU A 156 9.63 -21.41 -8.79
C LEU A 156 9.35 -20.16 -7.99
N ASP A 157 10.08 -19.08 -8.26
CA ASP A 157 9.63 -17.75 -7.88
C ASP A 157 8.29 -17.48 -8.56
N ALA A 158 7.32 -16.88 -7.85
CA ALA A 158 5.98 -16.66 -8.39
C ALA A 158 5.99 -15.90 -9.74
N GLU A 159 6.92 -14.95 -9.91
CA GLU A 159 7.11 -14.17 -11.13
C GLU A 159 7.55 -15.01 -12.34
N LYS A 160 8.11 -16.20 -12.10
CA LYS A 160 8.56 -17.11 -13.15
C LYS A 160 7.50 -18.11 -13.58
N LEU A 161 6.35 -18.19 -12.91
CA LEU A 161 5.26 -19.12 -13.24
C LEU A 161 4.76 -18.97 -14.67
N VAL A 162 4.32 -17.77 -15.04
CA VAL A 162 3.74 -17.52 -16.37
C VAL A 162 4.75 -17.77 -17.49
N PRO A 163 5.99 -17.25 -17.43
CA PRO A 163 7.02 -17.62 -18.39
C PRO A 163 7.28 -19.13 -18.45
N TRP A 164 7.27 -19.83 -17.31
CA TRP A 164 7.47 -21.27 -17.25
C TRP A 164 6.34 -22.04 -17.96
N MET A 165 5.08 -21.69 -17.71
CA MET A 165 3.92 -22.30 -18.37
C MET A 165 3.91 -22.02 -19.87
N ARG A 166 4.26 -20.80 -20.29
CA ARG A 166 4.30 -20.42 -21.71
C ARG A 166 5.38 -21.16 -22.51
N ARG A 167 6.46 -21.61 -21.85
CA ARG A 167 7.51 -22.44 -22.49
C ARG A 167 7.07 -23.88 -22.74
N LYS A 168 5.95 -24.34 -22.17
CA LYS A 168 5.42 -25.67 -22.48
C LYS A 168 4.83 -25.66 -23.88
N GLY A 169 5.55 -26.25 -24.82
CA GLY A 169 5.13 -26.35 -26.23
C GLY A 169 4.39 -27.65 -26.56
N GLN A 170 4.62 -28.72 -25.81
CA GLN A 170 3.98 -30.02 -26.05
C GLN A 170 2.50 -29.95 -25.69
N MET A 171 1.64 -30.32 -26.64
CA MET A 171 0.22 -30.51 -26.36
C MET A 171 0.05 -31.82 -25.59
N LEU A 172 -0.42 -31.71 -24.36
CA LEU A 172 -0.70 -32.84 -23.49
C LEU A 172 -2.19 -33.14 -23.44
N LEU A 173 -3.07 -32.20 -23.79
CA LEU A 173 -4.52 -32.38 -23.82
C LEU A 173 -5.06 -31.95 -25.19
N SER A 174 -6.00 -32.71 -25.73
CA SER A 174 -6.84 -32.23 -26.82
C SER A 174 -7.76 -31.10 -26.34
N THR A 175 -8.36 -30.36 -27.26
CA THR A 175 -9.33 -29.31 -26.93
C THR A 175 -10.51 -29.90 -26.14
N GLU A 176 -11.02 -31.05 -26.57
CA GLU A 176 -12.14 -31.75 -25.95
C GLU A 176 -11.75 -32.30 -24.57
N GLU A 177 -10.52 -32.81 -24.41
CA GLU A 177 -10.02 -33.23 -23.10
C GLU A 177 -9.91 -32.04 -22.14
N ALA A 178 -9.37 -30.90 -22.60
CA ALA A 178 -9.25 -29.71 -21.77
C ALA A 178 -10.63 -29.17 -21.35
N GLU A 179 -11.61 -29.15 -22.26
CA GLU A 179 -12.99 -28.77 -21.96
C GLU A 179 -13.66 -29.73 -20.97
N ARG A 180 -13.48 -31.04 -21.13
CA ARG A 180 -13.97 -32.04 -20.17
C ARG A 180 -13.39 -31.83 -18.78
N VAL A 181 -12.10 -31.50 -18.69
CA VAL A 181 -11.45 -31.18 -17.41
C VAL A 181 -12.09 -29.93 -16.81
N VAL A 182 -12.23 -28.84 -17.57
CA VAL A 182 -12.88 -27.61 -17.09
C VAL A 182 -14.30 -27.88 -16.58
N GLN A 183 -15.09 -28.68 -17.30
CA GLN A 183 -16.43 -29.05 -16.87
C GLN A 183 -16.43 -29.91 -15.60
N ALA A 184 -15.53 -30.89 -15.50
CA ALA A 184 -15.40 -31.73 -14.32
C ALA A 184 -15.05 -30.89 -13.09
N LEU A 185 -14.08 -29.98 -13.21
CA LEU A 185 -13.67 -29.09 -12.13
C LEU A 185 -14.79 -28.15 -11.68
N ASN A 186 -15.56 -27.58 -12.62
CA ASN A 186 -16.72 -26.75 -12.28
C ASN A 186 -17.81 -27.53 -11.52
N LYS A 187 -18.03 -28.80 -11.85
CA LYS A 187 -19.00 -29.66 -11.15
C LYS A 187 -18.52 -30.11 -9.78
N SER A 188 -17.23 -30.44 -9.68
CA SER A 188 -16.63 -30.98 -8.46
C SER A 188 -16.19 -29.92 -7.47
N HIS A 189 -16.16 -28.64 -7.88
CA HIS A 189 -15.77 -27.54 -7.00
C HIS A 189 -16.80 -27.43 -5.87
N LEU A 190 -16.49 -28.08 -4.75
CA LEU A 190 -17.19 -27.85 -3.50
C LEU A 190 -17.01 -26.38 -3.20
N ALA A 191 -18.11 -25.64 -3.07
CA ALA A 191 -18.08 -24.20 -2.87
C ALA A 191 -17.17 -23.86 -1.69
N SER A 192 -15.93 -23.47 -2.01
CA SER A 192 -15.05 -22.88 -1.03
C SER A 192 -15.61 -21.50 -0.79
N ARG A 193 -16.10 -21.23 0.42
CA ARG A 193 -16.34 -19.86 0.85
C ARG A 193 -14.96 -19.28 1.15
N PRO A 194 -14.37 -18.42 0.28
CA PRO A 194 -13.20 -17.66 0.68
C PRO A 194 -13.49 -17.02 2.04
N SER A 195 -12.59 -17.22 3.00
CA SER A 195 -12.76 -16.64 4.34
C SER A 195 -12.49 -15.13 4.30
N HIS A 196 -13.34 -14.39 3.59
CA HIS A 196 -13.31 -12.93 3.52
C HIS A 196 -13.46 -12.27 4.89
N ARG A 197 -13.91 -13.03 5.91
CA ARG A 197 -14.08 -12.58 7.30
C ARG A 197 -12.88 -11.77 7.78
N TRP A 198 -11.66 -12.25 7.52
CA TRP A 198 -10.45 -11.58 7.99
C TRP A 198 -10.03 -10.39 7.14
N ALA A 199 -10.27 -10.44 5.83
CA ALA A 199 -10.07 -9.28 4.95
C ALA A 199 -11.03 -8.14 5.32
N ILE A 200 -12.29 -8.46 5.60
CA ILE A 200 -13.31 -7.51 6.07
C ILE A 200 -12.90 -6.92 7.41
N VAL A 201 -12.49 -7.75 8.38
CA VAL A 201 -12.00 -7.26 9.68
C VAL A 201 -10.83 -6.29 9.52
N ARG A 202 -9.90 -6.52 8.57
CA ARG A 202 -8.79 -5.59 8.28
C ARG A 202 -9.30 -4.25 7.75
N VAL A 203 -10.20 -4.28 6.77
CA VAL A 203 -10.78 -3.05 6.18
C VAL A 203 -11.54 -2.25 7.24
N VAL A 204 -12.30 -2.93 8.09
CA VAL A 204 -13.01 -2.31 9.21
C VAL A 204 -12.03 -1.69 10.21
N LEU A 205 -11.01 -2.43 10.66
CA LEU A 205 -10.00 -1.89 11.58
C LEU A 205 -9.27 -0.69 10.98
N LEU A 206 -8.89 -0.75 9.70
CA LEU A 206 -8.23 0.37 9.02
C LEU A 206 -9.15 1.61 8.94
N ALA A 207 -10.43 1.41 8.59
CA ALA A 207 -11.40 2.50 8.55
C ALA A 207 -11.60 3.12 9.95
N LEU A 208 -11.63 2.33 11.02
CA LEU A 208 -11.71 2.82 12.39
C LEU A 208 -10.44 3.60 12.79
N VAL A 209 -9.25 3.13 12.43
CA VAL A 209 -8.01 3.88 12.65
C VAL A 209 -8.04 5.22 11.95
N LEU A 210 -8.35 5.24 10.65
CA LEU A 210 -8.36 6.47 9.84
C LEU A 210 -9.45 7.44 10.33
N GLY A 211 -10.66 6.94 10.58
CA GLY A 211 -11.78 7.75 11.07
C GLY A 211 -11.53 8.30 12.47
N GLY A 212 -11.04 7.47 13.39
CA GLY A 212 -10.70 7.90 14.74
C GLY A 212 -9.53 8.89 14.78
N ALA A 213 -8.49 8.68 13.96
CA ALA A 213 -7.38 9.62 13.85
C ALA A 213 -7.84 10.94 13.24
N TYR A 214 -8.67 10.92 12.19
CA TYR A 214 -9.26 12.13 11.65
C TYR A 214 -10.04 12.91 12.71
N LEU A 215 -10.92 12.25 13.47
CA LEU A 215 -11.68 12.91 14.54
C LEU A 215 -10.78 13.48 15.64
N ALA A 216 -9.73 12.75 16.03
CA ALA A 216 -8.80 13.20 17.06
C ALA A 216 -7.96 14.41 16.64
N PHE A 217 -7.65 14.54 15.34
CA PHE A 217 -6.70 15.55 14.82
C PHE A 217 -7.32 16.56 13.85
N ARG A 218 -8.64 16.54 13.61
CA ARG A 218 -9.29 17.44 12.62
C ARG A 218 -9.03 18.93 12.90
N ASP A 219 -9.04 19.33 14.16
CA ASP A 219 -8.90 20.73 14.56
C ASP A 219 -7.43 21.18 14.50
N ASP A 220 -6.49 20.27 14.77
CA ASP A 220 -5.06 20.50 14.55
C ASP A 220 -4.73 20.63 13.06
N ILE A 221 -5.29 19.74 12.22
CA ILE A 221 -5.11 19.79 10.76
C ILE A 221 -5.67 21.10 10.21
N GLY A 222 -6.84 21.55 10.69
CA GLY A 222 -7.44 22.83 10.31
C GLY A 222 -6.54 24.02 10.66
N ARG A 223 -5.98 24.04 11.88
CA ARG A 223 -5.04 25.08 12.32
C ARG A 223 -3.77 25.10 11.49
N ILE A 224 -3.14 23.93 11.29
CA ILE A 224 -1.94 23.82 10.45
C ILE A 224 -2.24 24.29 9.03
N ALA A 225 -3.36 23.90 8.43
CA ALA A 225 -3.72 24.35 7.09
C ALA A 225 -3.93 25.87 7.01
N ALA A 226 -4.52 26.48 8.04
CA ALA A 226 -4.67 27.93 8.13
C ALA A 226 -3.31 28.64 8.26
N ASP A 227 -2.43 28.13 9.13
CA ASP A 227 -1.07 28.68 9.31
C ASP A 227 -0.26 28.62 8.02
N TRP A 228 -0.37 27.53 7.26
CA TRP A 228 0.30 27.40 5.96
C TRP A 228 -0.23 28.41 4.94
N LYS A 229 -1.54 28.64 4.89
CA LYS A 229 -2.14 29.66 4.03
C LYS A 229 -1.70 31.07 4.42
N HIS A 230 -1.66 31.36 5.71
CA HIS A 230 -1.20 32.65 6.23
C HIS A 230 0.26 32.92 5.84
N ARG A 231 1.15 31.93 6.05
CA ARG A 231 2.56 32.04 5.65
C ARG A 231 2.74 32.20 4.15
N ALA A 232 1.93 31.50 3.34
CA ALA A 232 1.95 31.66 1.90
C ALA A 232 1.53 33.09 1.48
N ALA A 233 0.49 33.64 2.10
CA ALA A 233 0.05 35.02 1.84
C ALA A 233 1.10 36.07 2.24
N VAL A 234 1.75 35.88 3.40
CA VAL A 234 2.87 36.73 3.85
C VAL A 234 4.04 36.68 2.86
N GLN A 235 4.34 35.51 2.30
CA GLN A 235 5.43 35.34 1.34
C GLN A 235 5.11 35.95 -0.04
N GLU A 236 3.85 35.89 -0.48
CA GLU A 236 3.40 36.44 -1.76
C GLU A 236 3.42 37.97 -1.76
N SER A 237 2.97 38.60 -0.66
CA SER A 237 2.90 40.06 -0.53
C SER A 237 3.56 40.55 0.76
N PRO A 238 4.90 40.49 0.89
CA PRO A 238 5.58 40.83 2.15
C PRO A 238 5.40 42.30 2.57
N ALA A 239 5.12 43.21 1.63
CA ALA A 239 4.87 44.61 1.93
C ALA A 239 3.57 44.85 2.73
N ASP A 240 2.60 43.94 2.63
CA ASP A 240 1.28 44.05 3.27
C ASP A 240 1.28 43.56 4.73
N TYR A 241 2.40 43.02 5.21
CA TYR A 241 2.53 42.43 6.54
C TYR A 241 3.69 43.07 7.31
N HIS A 242 3.56 43.11 8.63
CA HIS A 242 4.63 43.46 9.55
C HIS A 242 5.67 42.32 9.67
N PRO A 243 6.90 42.58 10.14
CA PRO A 243 7.92 41.54 10.31
C PRO A 243 7.52 40.39 11.24
N ASP A 244 6.54 40.61 12.13
CA ASP A 244 5.96 39.59 13.01
C ASP A 244 4.86 38.74 12.33
N GLY A 245 4.54 39.03 11.06
CA GLY A 245 3.55 38.33 10.27
C GLY A 245 2.11 38.81 10.45
N THR A 246 1.87 39.89 11.21
CA THR A 246 0.54 40.51 11.30
C THR A 246 0.23 41.36 10.07
N ALA A 247 -1.04 41.40 9.65
CA ALA A 247 -1.45 42.18 8.47
C ALA A 247 -1.46 43.67 8.80
N LYS A 248 -0.88 44.49 7.93
CA LYS A 248 -0.96 45.95 8.03
C LYS A 248 -2.40 46.42 7.80
N THR A 249 -2.77 47.50 8.45
CA THR A 249 -4.00 48.23 8.16
C THR A 249 -3.89 48.96 6.82
N GLU A 250 -5.03 49.37 6.26
CA GLU A 250 -5.05 50.15 5.02
C GLU A 250 -4.30 51.48 5.17
N ARG A 251 -4.42 52.12 6.33
CA ARG A 251 -3.69 53.34 6.66
C ARG A 251 -2.17 53.12 6.69
N GLU A 252 -1.69 52.05 7.33
CA GLU A 252 -0.25 51.74 7.38
C GLU A 252 0.31 51.45 5.99
N ARG A 253 -0.41 50.69 5.16
CA ARG A 253 0.00 50.46 3.76
C ARG A 253 0.04 51.75 2.95
N TRP A 254 -0.92 52.64 3.15
CA TRP A 254 -0.92 53.95 2.50
C TRP A 254 0.25 54.81 2.98
N GLU A 255 0.50 54.88 4.29
CA GLU A 255 1.63 55.62 4.86
C GLU A 255 2.99 55.10 4.35
N ASP A 256 3.16 53.78 4.22
CA ASP A 256 4.36 53.14 3.66
C ASP A 256 4.57 53.43 2.16
N SER A 257 3.52 53.80 1.44
CA SER A 257 3.60 54.20 0.02
C SER A 257 4.04 55.65 -0.18
N LEU A 258 4.04 56.47 0.88
CA LEU A 258 4.37 57.88 0.79
C LEU A 258 5.87 58.10 0.69
N ILE A 259 6.28 59.01 -0.19
CA ILE A 259 7.66 59.48 -0.28
C ILE A 259 7.78 60.76 0.53
N CYS A 260 8.42 60.65 1.69
CA CYS A 260 8.58 61.75 2.64
C CYS A 260 10.04 62.23 2.72
N ALA A 261 10.24 63.54 2.79
CA ALA A 261 11.54 64.16 3.01
C ALA A 261 11.46 65.21 4.12
N PHE A 262 12.46 65.20 5.01
CA PHE A 262 12.60 66.15 6.11
C PHE A 262 13.95 66.86 6.03
N SER A 263 13.94 68.20 6.12
CA SER A 263 15.14 69.03 6.16
C SER A 263 15.40 69.47 7.59
N VAL A 264 16.55 69.06 8.15
CA VAL A 264 16.97 69.44 9.50
C VAL A 264 17.26 70.94 9.59
N ASP A 265 17.81 71.53 8.53
CA ASP A 265 18.22 72.94 8.49
C ASP A 265 17.02 73.90 8.46
N THR A 266 15.93 73.51 7.79
CA THR A 266 14.74 74.36 7.64
C THR A 266 13.57 73.94 8.53
N GLY A 267 13.66 72.77 9.17
CA GLY A 267 12.58 72.16 9.93
C GLY A 267 11.36 71.78 9.07
N ARG A 268 11.47 71.78 7.74
CA ARG A 268 10.36 71.51 6.83
C ARG A 268 10.27 70.04 6.49
N CYS A 269 9.05 69.53 6.45
CA CYS A 269 8.72 68.18 6.01
C CYS A 269 7.71 68.22 4.85
N ALA A 270 7.87 67.34 3.87
CA ALA A 270 6.90 67.13 2.81
C ALA A 270 6.79 65.66 2.45
N CYS A 271 5.56 65.19 2.26
CA CYS A 271 5.25 63.84 1.77
C CYS A 271 4.41 63.93 0.49
N TYR A 272 4.68 63.03 -0.44
CA TYR A 272 3.95 62.89 -1.69
C TYR A 272 3.43 61.46 -1.82
N ASP A 273 2.23 61.30 -2.37
CA ASP A 273 1.71 59.99 -2.75
C ASP A 273 2.37 59.48 -4.04
N PRO A 274 2.15 58.21 -4.43
CA PRO A 274 2.69 57.65 -5.67
C PRO A 274 2.22 58.38 -6.95
N GLU A 275 1.13 59.14 -6.91
CA GLU A 275 0.59 59.92 -8.02
C GLU A 275 1.22 61.33 -8.11
N GLY A 276 2.06 61.71 -7.13
CA GLY A 276 2.76 62.99 -7.06
C GLY A 276 1.97 64.11 -6.36
N THR A 277 0.83 63.79 -5.75
CA THR A 277 0.03 64.75 -4.99
C THR A 277 0.64 64.97 -3.61
N ARG A 278 0.72 66.24 -3.19
CA ARG A 278 1.22 66.59 -1.85
C ARG A 278 0.18 66.23 -0.80
N VAL A 279 0.58 65.41 0.16
CA VAL A 279 -0.25 64.98 1.29
C VAL A 279 -0.01 65.90 2.49
N GLN A 280 -1.09 66.32 3.16
CA GLN A 280 -1.01 67.06 4.42
C GLN A 280 -1.03 66.07 5.59
N LEU A 281 0.05 66.09 6.38
CA LEU A 281 0.22 65.26 7.58
C LEU A 281 0.63 66.16 8.75
N GLU A 282 0.34 65.69 9.97
CA GLU A 282 0.83 66.33 11.18
C GLU A 282 2.38 66.37 11.18
N PRO A 283 3.01 67.46 11.68
CA PRO A 283 4.46 67.64 11.61
C PRO A 283 5.27 66.48 12.21
N GLU A 284 4.81 65.90 13.31
CA GLU A 284 5.47 64.77 13.98
C GLU A 284 5.38 63.48 13.14
N THR A 285 4.22 63.20 12.55
CA THR A 285 4.00 62.04 11.68
C THR A 285 4.83 62.14 10.40
N CYS A 286 4.87 63.33 9.77
CA CYS A 286 5.67 63.56 8.57
C CYS A 286 7.16 63.33 8.85
N ARG A 287 7.67 63.84 9.97
CA ARG A 287 9.05 63.61 10.39
C ARG A 287 9.34 62.13 10.63
N SER A 288 8.46 61.42 11.33
CA SER A 288 8.59 59.97 11.57
C SER A 288 8.67 59.18 10.26
N LEU A 289 7.83 59.49 9.27
CA LEU A 289 7.82 58.81 7.98
C LEU A 289 9.07 59.13 7.15
N ALA A 290 9.52 60.39 7.13
CA ALA A 290 10.76 60.77 6.46
C ALA A 290 12.01 60.10 7.06
N GLU A 291 12.00 59.86 8.38
CA GLU A 291 13.10 59.16 9.05
C GLU A 291 13.09 57.64 8.80
N ARG A 292 11.93 57.00 8.56
CA ARG A 292 11.82 55.56 8.24
C ARG A 292 12.48 55.18 6.91
N GLY A 293 12.44 56.07 5.91
CA GLY A 293 13.03 55.87 4.58
C GLY A 293 14.45 56.41 4.39
N SER A 294 15.05 57.01 5.43
CA SER A 294 16.37 57.64 5.33
C SER A 294 17.49 56.60 5.43
N VAL A 295 18.28 56.47 4.37
CA VAL A 295 19.49 55.61 4.28
C VAL A 295 20.54 55.96 5.35
N LEU A 296 20.44 57.14 5.98
CA LEU A 296 21.35 57.60 7.03
C LEU A 296 21.04 57.02 8.42
N LYS A 297 19.92 56.31 8.60
CA LYS A 297 19.48 55.73 9.89
C LYS A 297 19.15 54.22 9.86
N GLN A 298 19.24 53.55 8.70
CA GLN A 298 19.11 52.10 8.57
C GLN A 298 20.48 51.41 8.63
#